data_AF-A0A968YWG3-F1
#
_entry.id   AF-A0A968YWG3-F1
#
_cell.length_a   1.000
_cell.length_b   1.000
_cell.length_c   1.000
_cell.angle_alpha   90.00
_cell.angle_beta   90.00
_cell.angle_gamma   90.00
#
_symmetry.space_group_name_H-M   'P 1'
#
loop_
_entity.id
_entity.type
_entity.pdbx_description
1 polymer ?
#
loop_
_entity_poly.entity_id
_entity_poly.type
_entity_poly.pdbx_seq_one_letter_code
_entity_poly.pdbx_strand_id
1 'polypeptide(L)'
;MKSLEMKPEEILFTKFDGTPDLFYEVVWDELDCPENYKNRIPSLIDLMAHGEPYHRLLACIMLTSWGNTAGFQTLIEWATYPDKTPWQGEAVLHDPITDADSAFEKLAEAIGTSYNGLESQEISSLRESAVKALLKLFSTVFFDSTLSFAICRGKYELLPNIIEDIYAAIDKSFEVFDRQDKPKINLQMQVASLLGTLEGFDEPTIVNYAKKLVKNFPDDRQTLFELVLVLGGCKNTEALALLEDLYQKNTGLEEHILKAIARFKNKEV
;
A
#
# COMPACT_ATOMS: atom_id res chain seq x y z
N MET A 1 5.92 16.30 -38.55
CA MET A 1 5.81 17.11 -37.32
C MET A 1 6.98 16.74 -36.43
N LYS A 2 7.84 17.69 -36.06
CA LYS A 2 8.78 17.45 -34.95
C LYS A 2 7.92 17.36 -33.69
N SER A 3 7.90 16.22 -33.01
CA SER A 3 7.45 16.20 -31.62
C SER A 3 8.33 17.18 -30.87
N LEU A 4 7.73 18.22 -30.29
CA LEU A 4 8.44 18.97 -29.26
C LEU A 4 8.68 17.96 -28.13
N GLU A 5 9.93 17.55 -27.94
CA GLU A 5 10.34 16.81 -26.75
C GLU A 5 10.01 17.69 -25.54
N MET A 6 8.91 17.37 -24.87
CA MET A 6 8.59 17.97 -23.57
C MET A 6 9.65 17.52 -22.57
N LYS A 7 10.09 18.43 -21.72
CA LYS A 7 11.05 18.08 -20.67
C LYS A 7 10.36 17.22 -19.59
N PRO A 8 11.08 16.32 -18.89
CA PRO A 8 10.53 15.54 -17.79
C PRO A 8 9.77 16.40 -16.76
N GLU A 9 10.29 17.59 -16.47
CA GLU A 9 9.68 18.52 -15.52
C GLU A 9 8.33 19.03 -16.02
N GLU A 10 8.23 19.33 -17.31
CA GLU A 10 6.99 19.78 -17.95
C GLU A 10 5.96 18.65 -18.04
N ILE A 11 6.41 17.40 -18.15
CA ILE A 11 5.55 16.21 -18.17
C ILE A 11 4.99 15.93 -16.77
N LEU A 12 5.82 16.00 -15.72
CA LEU A 12 5.50 15.47 -14.39
C LEU A 12 4.95 16.52 -13.41
N PHE A 13 5.25 17.81 -13.62
CA PHE A 13 4.99 18.87 -12.62
C PHE A 13 4.23 20.07 -13.21
N THR A 14 3.52 19.90 -14.32
CA THR A 14 2.73 20.96 -14.93
C THR A 14 1.30 20.48 -15.13
N LYS A 15 0.32 21.25 -14.64
CA LYS A 15 -1.10 21.00 -14.86
C LYS A 15 -1.49 21.23 -16.32
N PHE A 16 -2.70 20.80 -16.70
CA PHE A 16 -3.20 20.98 -18.06
C PHE A 16 -3.25 22.44 -18.53
N ASP A 17 -3.52 23.38 -17.63
CA ASP A 17 -3.54 24.81 -17.92
C ASP A 17 -2.14 25.44 -18.11
N GLY A 18 -1.07 24.63 -17.98
CA GLY A 18 0.32 25.06 -18.12
C GLY A 18 0.94 25.59 -16.82
N THR A 19 0.23 25.56 -15.69
CA THR A 19 0.77 26.00 -14.40
C THR A 19 1.63 24.91 -13.75
N PRO A 20 2.84 25.24 -13.26
CA PRO A 20 3.63 24.30 -12.47
C PRO A 20 2.98 23.99 -11.13
N ASP A 21 3.05 22.74 -10.68
CA ASP A 21 2.53 22.30 -9.38
C ASP A 21 3.31 21.09 -8.82
N LEU A 22 2.95 20.67 -7.61
CA LEU A 22 3.44 19.45 -6.99
C LEU A 22 2.95 18.22 -7.77
N PHE A 23 3.80 17.19 -7.84
CA PHE A 23 3.51 15.96 -8.58
C PHE A 23 2.14 15.36 -8.25
N TYR A 24 1.80 15.22 -6.97
CA TYR A 24 0.51 14.65 -6.58
C TYR A 24 -0.68 15.55 -6.91
N GLU A 25 -0.51 16.87 -6.87
CA GLU A 25 -1.57 17.81 -7.29
C GLU A 25 -1.83 17.67 -8.80
N VAL A 26 -0.79 17.44 -9.60
CA VAL A 26 -0.94 17.13 -11.04
C VAL A 26 -1.64 15.78 -11.24
N VAL A 27 -1.29 14.75 -10.47
CA VAL A 27 -1.95 13.43 -10.54
C VAL A 27 -3.44 13.55 -10.21
N TRP A 28 -3.80 14.26 -9.15
CA TRP A 28 -5.18 14.41 -8.67
C TRP A 28 -6.05 15.28 -9.57
N ASP A 29 -5.55 16.46 -9.98
CA ASP A 29 -6.27 17.39 -10.85
C ASP A 29 -6.75 16.71 -12.14
N GLU A 30 -5.92 15.81 -12.66
CA GLU A 30 -6.17 15.20 -13.94
C GLU A 30 -7.18 14.04 -13.87
N LEU A 31 -7.34 13.35 -12.74
CA LEU A 31 -8.29 12.24 -12.59
C LEU A 31 -9.75 12.59 -12.95
N ASP A 32 -10.14 13.84 -12.69
CA ASP A 32 -11.50 14.33 -12.97
C ASP A 32 -11.75 14.64 -14.47
N CYS A 33 -10.69 14.78 -15.28
CA CYS A 33 -10.78 15.16 -16.69
C CYS A 33 -9.91 14.26 -17.62
N PRO A 34 -10.30 12.99 -17.85
CA PRO A 34 -9.54 12.03 -18.67
C PRO A 34 -9.08 12.51 -20.05
N GLU A 35 -9.89 13.33 -20.70
CA GLU A 35 -9.56 13.84 -22.03
C GLU A 35 -8.36 14.79 -22.04
N ASN A 36 -8.06 15.44 -20.91
CA ASN A 36 -7.00 16.44 -20.82
C ASN A 36 -5.60 15.82 -20.89
N TYR A 37 -5.42 14.58 -20.42
CA TYR A 37 -4.10 13.96 -20.29
C TYR A 37 -3.81 12.83 -21.29
N LYS A 38 -4.76 12.45 -22.15
CA LYS A 38 -4.51 11.47 -23.23
C LYS A 38 -3.30 11.83 -24.10
N ASN A 39 -3.06 13.13 -24.32
CA ASN A 39 -1.92 13.63 -25.09
C ASN A 39 -0.59 13.51 -24.33
N ARG A 40 -0.60 13.38 -23.01
CA ARG A 40 0.59 13.22 -22.16
C ARG A 40 1.02 11.75 -22.03
N ILE A 41 0.09 10.81 -22.18
CA ILE A 41 0.36 9.37 -22.04
C ILE A 41 1.56 8.89 -22.88
N PRO A 42 1.70 9.23 -24.18
CA PRO A 42 2.87 8.78 -24.95
C PRO A 42 4.20 9.27 -24.37
N SER A 43 4.26 10.53 -23.91
CA SER A 43 5.46 11.10 -23.30
C SER A 43 5.77 10.47 -21.93
N LEU A 44 4.74 10.12 -21.15
CA LEU A 44 4.92 9.39 -19.89
C LEU A 44 5.43 7.97 -20.13
N ILE A 45 4.93 7.28 -21.16
CA ILE A 45 5.42 5.94 -21.51
C ILE A 45 6.89 6.01 -21.94
N ASP A 46 7.25 6.98 -22.76
CA ASP A 46 8.64 7.22 -23.17
C ASP A 46 9.53 7.55 -21.97
N LEU A 47 9.08 8.46 -21.08
CA LEU A 47 9.79 8.83 -19.87
C LEU A 47 9.95 7.65 -18.89
N MET A 48 8.94 6.79 -18.76
CA MET A 48 8.99 5.57 -17.95
C MET A 48 10.00 4.55 -18.49
N ALA A 49 10.17 4.49 -19.81
CA ALA A 49 11.11 3.58 -20.46
C ALA A 49 12.56 4.11 -20.45
N HIS A 50 12.74 5.41 -20.65
CA HIS A 50 14.04 6.00 -21.02
C HIS A 50 14.53 7.13 -20.12
N GLY A 51 13.72 7.59 -19.16
CA GLY A 51 14.11 8.65 -18.23
C GLY A 51 15.16 8.24 -17.19
N GLU A 52 15.57 9.22 -16.38
CA GLU A 52 16.36 8.95 -15.17
C GLU A 52 15.55 8.15 -14.14
N PRO A 53 16.17 7.39 -13.22
CA PRO A 53 15.48 6.50 -12.28
C PRO A 53 14.30 7.14 -11.53
N TYR A 54 14.47 8.36 -11.02
CA TYR A 54 13.41 9.12 -10.36
C TYR A 54 12.23 9.44 -11.30
N HIS A 55 12.52 9.93 -12.51
CA HIS A 55 11.49 10.25 -13.50
C HIS A 55 10.76 9.00 -14.01
N ARG A 56 11.46 7.88 -14.14
CA ARG A 56 10.85 6.59 -14.52
C ARG A 56 9.84 6.15 -13.47
N LEU A 57 10.22 6.24 -12.19
CA LEU A 57 9.33 5.92 -11.08
C LEU A 57 8.10 6.83 -11.06
N LEU A 58 8.28 8.15 -11.16
CA LEU A 58 7.17 9.11 -11.17
C LEU A 58 6.24 8.91 -12.37
N ALA A 59 6.77 8.65 -13.56
CA ALA A 59 5.96 8.36 -14.74
C ALA A 59 5.12 7.08 -14.55
N CYS A 60 5.70 6.03 -13.96
CA CYS A 60 4.97 4.80 -13.63
C CYS A 60 3.88 5.03 -12.57
N ILE A 61 4.17 5.81 -11.52
CA ILE A 61 3.19 6.20 -10.48
C ILE A 61 2.02 6.95 -11.12
N MET A 62 2.28 7.95 -11.96
CA MET A 62 1.26 8.75 -12.63
C MET A 62 0.40 7.89 -13.56
N LEU A 63 1.03 7.09 -14.44
CA LEU A 63 0.33 6.18 -15.34
C LEU A 63 -0.53 5.17 -14.57
N THR A 64 -0.01 4.58 -13.50
CA THR A 64 -0.76 3.62 -12.65
C THR A 64 -1.93 4.31 -11.96
N SER A 65 -1.72 5.52 -11.42
CA SER A 65 -2.76 6.31 -10.75
C SER A 65 -3.91 6.65 -11.67
N TRP A 66 -3.66 6.89 -12.96
CA TRP A 66 -4.69 7.15 -13.96
C TRP A 66 -5.28 5.90 -14.59
N GLY A 67 -4.93 4.71 -14.09
CA GLY A 67 -5.47 3.48 -14.65
C GLY A 67 -4.86 3.06 -15.98
N ASN A 68 -3.70 3.59 -16.37
CA ASN A 68 -3.10 3.21 -17.65
C ASN A 68 -2.41 1.84 -17.57
N THR A 69 -2.73 0.96 -18.52
CA THR A 69 -2.16 -0.39 -18.63
C THR A 69 -0.63 -0.43 -18.61
N ALA A 70 0.05 0.53 -19.25
CA ALA A 70 1.51 0.55 -19.31
C ALA A 70 2.15 0.78 -17.91
N GLY A 71 1.50 1.61 -17.08
CA GLY A 71 1.92 1.83 -15.69
C GLY A 71 1.82 0.54 -14.87
N PHE A 72 0.66 -0.12 -14.91
CA PHE A 72 0.44 -1.38 -14.21
C PHE A 72 1.38 -2.50 -14.66
N GLN A 73 1.57 -2.67 -15.96
CA GLN A 73 2.48 -3.70 -16.49
C GLN A 73 3.92 -3.47 -16.01
N THR A 74 4.38 -2.23 -16.03
CA THR A 74 5.72 -1.86 -15.56
C THR A 74 5.87 -2.06 -14.06
N LEU A 75 4.87 -1.67 -13.26
CA LEU A 75 4.82 -1.93 -11.81
C LEU A 75 4.92 -3.43 -11.54
N ILE A 76 4.10 -4.26 -12.20
CA ILE A 76 4.10 -5.72 -12.05
C ILE A 76 5.48 -6.29 -12.38
N GLU A 77 6.11 -5.82 -13.46
CA GLU A 77 7.46 -6.25 -13.85
C GLU A 77 8.48 -5.89 -12.77
N TRP A 78 8.50 -4.64 -12.31
CA TRP A 78 9.39 -4.17 -11.25
C TRP A 78 9.17 -4.91 -9.93
N ALA A 79 7.93 -5.20 -9.56
CA ALA A 79 7.62 -5.97 -8.36
C ALA A 79 8.02 -7.45 -8.48
N THR A 80 7.98 -8.01 -9.70
CA THR A 80 8.41 -9.38 -9.98
C THR A 80 9.93 -9.51 -10.01
N TYR A 81 10.63 -8.48 -10.49
CA TYR A 81 12.08 -8.42 -10.61
C TYR A 81 12.62 -7.15 -9.91
N PRO A 82 12.57 -7.09 -8.57
CA PRO A 82 12.97 -5.89 -7.82
C PRO A 82 14.46 -5.54 -7.97
N ASP A 83 15.29 -6.51 -8.37
CA ASP A 83 16.71 -6.35 -8.69
C ASP A 83 16.96 -5.72 -10.08
N LYS A 84 15.90 -5.49 -10.86
CA LYS A 84 15.97 -4.86 -12.19
C LYS A 84 15.28 -3.50 -12.23
N THR A 85 14.88 -2.96 -11.08
CA THR A 85 14.27 -1.63 -11.03
C THR A 85 15.27 -0.56 -11.47
N PRO A 86 14.79 0.58 -12.00
CA PRO A 86 15.65 1.70 -12.39
C PRO A 86 16.50 2.26 -11.24
N TRP A 87 16.01 2.14 -10.01
CA TRP A 87 16.63 2.63 -8.78
C TRP A 87 17.32 1.51 -7.98
N GLN A 88 17.68 0.40 -8.65
CA GLN A 88 18.37 -0.69 -7.97
C GLN A 88 19.71 -0.22 -7.38
N GLY A 89 19.87 -0.42 -6.07
CA GLY A 89 21.09 -0.07 -5.34
C GLY A 89 21.12 1.37 -4.79
N GLU A 90 20.27 2.27 -5.28
CA GLU A 90 20.17 3.66 -4.81
C GLU A 90 18.71 4.12 -4.80
N ALA A 91 18.15 4.30 -3.62
CA ALA A 91 16.78 4.74 -3.46
C ALA A 91 16.60 6.16 -4.04
N VAL A 92 15.53 6.33 -4.81
CA VAL A 92 15.17 7.62 -5.44
C VAL A 92 14.08 8.36 -4.68
N LEU A 93 13.42 7.67 -3.74
CA LEU A 93 12.41 8.20 -2.84
C LEU A 93 12.62 7.57 -1.46
N HIS A 94 12.46 8.40 -0.43
CA HIS A 94 12.65 8.00 0.96
C HIS A 94 11.42 8.37 1.78
N ASP A 95 11.03 7.48 2.68
CA ASP A 95 10.09 7.80 3.74
C ASP A 95 10.73 8.84 4.69
N PRO A 96 10.07 9.99 4.96
CA PRO A 96 10.69 11.08 5.72
C PRO A 96 10.94 10.76 7.19
N ILE A 97 10.34 9.69 7.74
CA ILE A 97 10.47 9.31 9.15
C ILE A 97 11.53 8.25 9.34
N THR A 98 11.53 7.23 8.48
CA THR A 98 12.36 6.03 8.60
C THR A 98 13.56 6.02 7.65
N ASP A 99 13.59 6.94 6.69
CA ASP A 99 14.57 7.01 5.59
C ASP A 99 14.59 5.73 4.71
N ALA A 100 13.58 4.88 4.83
CA ALA A 100 13.43 3.67 4.05
C ALA A 100 13.14 4.00 2.58
N ASP A 101 13.63 3.17 1.65
CA ASP A 101 13.26 3.25 0.24
C ASP A 101 11.74 3.08 0.11
N SER A 102 11.07 4.15 -0.32
CA SER A 102 9.61 4.23 -0.40
C SER A 102 9.08 4.07 -1.82
N ALA A 103 9.91 3.65 -2.79
CA ALA A 103 9.48 3.56 -4.19
C ALA A 103 8.30 2.60 -4.40
N PHE A 104 8.35 1.41 -3.80
CA PHE A 104 7.26 0.44 -3.88
C PHE A 104 6.05 0.83 -3.03
N GLU A 105 6.25 1.56 -1.93
CA GLU A 105 5.16 2.19 -1.16
C GLU A 105 4.38 3.17 -2.05
N LYS A 106 5.07 4.02 -2.82
CA LYS A 106 4.43 4.94 -3.79
C LYS A 106 3.74 4.25 -4.95
N LEU A 107 4.25 3.11 -5.40
CA LEU A 107 3.55 2.29 -6.38
C LEU A 107 2.28 1.64 -5.79
N ALA A 108 2.29 1.23 -4.52
CA ALA A 108 1.09 0.76 -3.83
C ALA A 108 0.05 1.88 -3.69
N GLU A 109 0.48 3.10 -3.33
CA GLU A 109 -0.37 4.29 -3.28
C GLU A 109 -1.04 4.54 -4.64
N ALA A 110 -0.27 4.46 -5.73
CA ALA A 110 -0.79 4.62 -7.10
C ALA A 110 -1.90 3.61 -7.45
N ILE A 111 -1.78 2.35 -7.01
CA ILE A 111 -2.85 1.36 -7.17
C ILE A 111 -4.11 1.83 -6.42
N GLY A 112 -3.98 2.31 -5.18
CA GLY A 112 -5.09 2.86 -4.40
C GLY A 112 -5.75 4.07 -5.08
N THR A 113 -4.95 4.98 -5.63
CA THR A 113 -5.41 6.16 -6.37
C THR A 113 -6.18 5.79 -7.64
N SER A 114 -5.78 4.72 -8.32
CA SER A 114 -6.43 4.24 -9.56
C SER A 114 -7.91 3.89 -9.41
N TYR A 115 -8.41 3.69 -8.18
CA TYR A 115 -9.83 3.49 -7.92
C TYR A 115 -10.69 4.73 -8.17
N ASN A 116 -10.09 5.92 -8.25
CA ASN A 116 -10.79 7.17 -8.51
C ASN A 116 -10.93 7.50 -10.01
N GLY A 117 -10.28 6.75 -10.90
CA GLY A 117 -10.37 6.95 -12.35
C GLY A 117 -11.67 6.42 -12.99
N LEU A 118 -12.09 7.01 -14.11
CA LEU A 118 -13.34 6.65 -14.80
C LEU A 118 -13.35 5.22 -15.39
N GLU A 119 -12.18 4.69 -15.80
CA GLU A 119 -12.03 3.36 -16.43
C GLU A 119 -11.77 2.23 -15.40
N SER A 120 -12.20 2.44 -14.15
CA SER A 120 -11.82 1.60 -13.00
C SER A 120 -12.16 0.11 -13.12
N GLN A 121 -13.13 -0.29 -13.93
CA GLN A 121 -13.50 -1.70 -14.09
C GLN A 121 -12.61 -2.46 -15.08
N GLU A 122 -12.12 -1.79 -16.14
CA GLU A 122 -11.35 -2.44 -17.21
C GLU A 122 -9.97 -2.91 -16.72
N ILE A 123 -9.46 -2.26 -15.67
CA ILE A 123 -8.14 -2.51 -15.10
C ILE A 123 -8.16 -3.39 -13.85
N SER A 124 -9.31 -3.95 -13.49
CA SER A 124 -9.47 -4.76 -12.28
C SER A 124 -8.45 -5.91 -12.19
N SER A 125 -8.27 -6.66 -13.29
CA SER A 125 -7.30 -7.76 -13.36
C SER A 125 -5.84 -7.31 -13.25
N LEU A 126 -5.54 -6.09 -13.70
CA LEU A 126 -4.22 -5.48 -13.58
C LEU A 126 -3.95 -5.05 -12.13
N ARG A 127 -4.94 -4.47 -11.44
CA ARG A 127 -4.82 -4.16 -10.00
C ARG A 127 -4.58 -5.42 -9.19
N GLU A 128 -5.36 -6.48 -9.44
CA GLU A 128 -5.16 -7.77 -8.78
C GLU A 128 -3.73 -8.28 -8.99
N SER A 129 -3.26 -8.29 -10.24
CA SER A 129 -1.91 -8.76 -10.59
C SER A 129 -0.82 -7.91 -9.92
N ALA A 130 -1.00 -6.59 -9.87
CA ALA A 130 -0.08 -5.66 -9.23
C ALA A 130 -0.03 -5.88 -7.71
N VAL A 131 -1.18 -6.00 -7.05
CA VAL A 131 -1.26 -6.29 -5.61
C VAL A 131 -0.61 -7.63 -5.28
N LYS A 132 -0.88 -8.69 -6.07
CA LYS A 132 -0.22 -9.99 -5.90
C LYS A 132 1.30 -9.89 -6.04
N ALA A 133 1.79 -9.08 -6.97
CA ALA A 133 3.23 -8.87 -7.15
C ALA A 133 3.84 -8.14 -5.94
N LEU A 134 3.18 -7.10 -5.41
CA LEU A 134 3.65 -6.36 -4.23
C LEU A 134 3.60 -7.22 -2.95
N LEU A 135 2.57 -8.05 -2.77
CA LEU A 135 2.47 -8.97 -1.63
C LEU A 135 3.66 -9.94 -1.54
N LYS A 136 4.25 -10.34 -2.67
CA LYS A 136 5.46 -11.20 -2.69
C LYS A 136 6.71 -10.50 -2.11
N LEU A 137 6.74 -9.18 -2.17
CA LEU A 137 7.81 -8.32 -1.65
C LEU A 137 7.57 -7.86 -0.21
N PHE A 138 6.35 -8.03 0.31
CA PHE A 138 5.88 -7.48 1.57
C PHE A 138 6.84 -7.67 2.75
N SER A 139 7.37 -8.87 2.94
CA SER A 139 8.28 -9.18 4.04
C SER A 139 9.66 -8.49 3.96
N THR A 140 10.00 -7.87 2.84
CA THR A 140 11.35 -7.38 2.53
C THR A 140 11.41 -5.92 2.10
N VAL A 141 10.27 -5.32 1.77
CA VAL A 141 10.15 -3.97 1.22
C VAL A 141 9.22 -3.14 2.10
N PHE A 142 9.52 -1.84 2.21
CA PHE A 142 8.73 -0.89 2.97
C PHE A 142 7.43 -0.56 2.22
N PHE A 143 6.29 -0.80 2.86
CA PHE A 143 4.96 -0.33 2.44
C PHE A 143 4.20 0.41 3.54
N ASP A 144 4.70 0.41 4.78
CA ASP A 144 3.99 0.93 5.94
C ASP A 144 2.56 0.35 6.04
N SER A 145 1.54 1.19 5.94
CA SER A 145 0.12 0.84 5.86
C SER A 145 -0.46 0.99 4.45
N THR A 146 0.31 1.53 3.50
CA THR A 146 -0.15 1.95 2.16
C THR A 146 -0.65 0.79 1.31
N LEU A 147 0.03 -0.36 1.30
CA LEU A 147 -0.46 -1.53 0.57
C LEU A 147 -1.79 -2.05 1.13
N SER A 148 -1.93 -2.05 2.46
CA SER A 148 -3.18 -2.43 3.13
C SER A 148 -4.31 -1.46 2.75
N PHE A 149 -4.04 -0.15 2.70
CA PHE A 149 -5.03 0.83 2.24
C PHE A 149 -5.42 0.63 0.77
N ALA A 150 -4.47 0.35 -0.12
CA ALA A 150 -4.76 0.06 -1.52
C ALA A 150 -5.67 -1.17 -1.67
N ILE A 151 -5.41 -2.24 -0.90
CA ILE A 151 -6.26 -3.44 -0.86
C ILE A 151 -7.66 -3.10 -0.32
N CYS A 152 -7.74 -2.35 0.78
CA CYS A 152 -9.01 -1.97 1.40
C CYS A 152 -9.89 -1.10 0.49
N ARG A 153 -9.29 -0.24 -0.35
CA ARG A 153 -10.03 0.54 -1.38
C ARG A 153 -10.75 -0.38 -2.37
N GLY A 154 -10.11 -1.47 -2.76
CA GLY A 154 -10.63 -2.49 -3.67
C GLY A 154 -11.23 -3.71 -3.00
N LYS A 155 -11.54 -3.67 -1.70
CA LYS A 155 -11.70 -4.88 -0.87
C LYS A 155 -12.63 -5.94 -1.45
N TYR A 156 -13.83 -5.56 -1.89
CA TYR A 156 -14.82 -6.50 -2.40
C TYR A 156 -14.46 -7.07 -3.78
N GLU A 157 -13.66 -6.34 -4.55
CA GLU A 157 -13.17 -6.76 -5.86
C GLU A 157 -11.95 -7.67 -5.73
N LEU A 158 -10.95 -7.24 -4.95
CA LEU A 158 -9.64 -7.87 -4.88
C LEU A 158 -9.63 -9.08 -3.94
N LEU A 159 -10.18 -8.94 -2.75
CA LEU A 159 -9.93 -9.87 -1.64
C LEU A 159 -10.28 -11.33 -1.97
N PRO A 160 -11.40 -11.65 -2.66
CA PRO A 160 -11.71 -13.03 -3.06
C PRO A 160 -10.61 -13.70 -3.88
N ASN A 161 -9.81 -12.93 -4.62
CA ASN A 161 -8.80 -13.44 -5.54
C ASN A 161 -7.36 -13.39 -4.98
N ILE A 162 -7.14 -12.67 -3.87
CA ILE A 162 -5.80 -12.44 -3.29
C ILE A 162 -5.66 -12.92 -1.83
N ILE A 163 -6.71 -13.48 -1.22
CA ILE A 163 -6.68 -13.84 0.21
C ILE A 163 -5.55 -14.80 0.57
N GLU A 164 -5.28 -15.79 -0.30
CA GLU A 164 -4.17 -16.73 -0.11
C GLU A 164 -2.80 -16.05 -0.25
N ASP A 165 -2.67 -15.06 -1.14
CA ASP A 165 -1.45 -14.25 -1.27
C ASP A 165 -1.22 -13.38 -0.02
N ILE A 166 -2.29 -12.87 0.60
CA ILE A 166 -2.22 -12.15 1.88
C ILE A 166 -1.72 -13.08 2.99
N TYR A 167 -2.27 -14.29 3.10
CA TYR A 167 -1.79 -15.28 4.07
C TYR A 167 -0.34 -15.64 3.85
N ALA A 168 0.07 -15.90 2.60
CA ALA A 168 1.45 -16.18 2.27
C ALA A 168 2.41 -15.02 2.64
N ALA A 169 1.98 -13.76 2.44
CA ALA A 169 2.76 -12.59 2.82
C ALA A 169 2.92 -12.47 4.36
N ILE A 170 1.84 -12.74 5.12
CA ILE A 170 1.86 -12.75 6.59
C ILE A 170 2.76 -13.87 7.09
N ASP A 171 2.58 -15.10 6.62
CA ASP A 171 3.35 -16.26 7.04
C ASP A 171 4.85 -16.07 6.77
N LYS A 172 5.21 -15.62 5.57
CA LYS A 172 6.59 -15.29 5.22
C LYS A 172 7.18 -14.21 6.15
N SER A 173 6.37 -13.28 6.64
CA SER A 173 6.81 -12.26 7.61
C SER A 173 7.09 -12.88 8.98
N PHE A 174 6.28 -13.86 9.42
CA PHE A 174 6.57 -14.62 10.64
C PHE A 174 7.85 -15.47 10.52
N GLU A 175 8.13 -16.05 9.35
CA GLU A 175 9.42 -16.72 9.10
C GLU A 175 10.63 -15.78 9.24
N VAL A 176 10.47 -14.49 8.92
CA VAL A 176 11.51 -13.47 9.17
C VAL A 176 11.67 -13.23 10.66
N PHE A 177 10.57 -13.12 11.42
CA PHE A 177 10.62 -12.95 12.88
C PHE A 177 11.30 -14.13 13.58
N ASP A 178 10.98 -15.37 13.17
CA ASP A 178 11.54 -16.59 13.76
C ASP A 178 13.05 -16.71 13.54
N ARG A 179 13.57 -16.16 12.44
CA ARG A 179 15.01 -16.09 12.15
C ARG A 179 15.73 -14.99 12.95
N GLN A 180 14.99 -14.13 13.64
CA GLN A 180 15.51 -12.92 14.31
C GLN A 180 16.25 -11.96 13.36
N ASP A 181 15.93 -12.04 12.07
CA ASP A 181 16.39 -11.06 11.10
C ASP A 181 15.74 -9.73 11.48
N LYS A 182 16.55 -8.67 11.58
CA LYS A 182 16.05 -7.31 11.81
C LYS A 182 15.93 -6.62 10.46
N PRO A 183 14.75 -6.68 9.81
CA PRO A 183 14.58 -5.94 8.57
C PRO A 183 14.74 -4.44 8.85
N LYS A 184 15.18 -3.69 7.84
CA LYS A 184 15.28 -2.22 7.92
C LYS A 184 13.91 -1.51 7.91
N ILE A 185 12.83 -2.28 8.02
CA ILE A 185 11.44 -1.83 7.94
C ILE A 185 10.72 -2.25 9.22
N ASN A 186 9.68 -1.51 9.61
CA ASN A 186 8.80 -1.91 10.70
C ASN A 186 7.83 -3.01 10.24
N LEU A 187 8.37 -4.22 10.03
CA LEU A 187 7.61 -5.34 9.46
C LEU A 187 6.46 -5.78 10.37
N GLN A 188 6.62 -5.72 11.69
CA GLN A 188 5.59 -6.10 12.65
C GLN A 188 4.36 -5.19 12.56
N MET A 189 4.55 -3.87 12.42
CA MET A 189 3.47 -2.92 12.21
C MET A 189 2.80 -3.13 10.86
N GLN A 190 3.60 -3.31 9.80
CA GLN A 190 3.08 -3.56 8.46
C GLN A 190 2.23 -4.85 8.40
N VAL A 191 2.65 -5.94 9.05
CA VAL A 191 1.84 -7.16 9.22
C VAL A 191 0.55 -6.85 9.97
N ALA A 192 0.60 -6.10 11.07
CA ALA A 192 -0.60 -5.69 11.80
C ALA A 192 -1.58 -4.94 10.89
N SER A 193 -1.08 -4.03 10.04
CA SER A 193 -1.91 -3.28 9.09
C SER A 193 -2.53 -4.20 8.03
N LEU A 194 -1.77 -5.16 7.50
CA LEU A 194 -2.26 -6.12 6.51
C LEU A 194 -3.36 -7.03 7.09
N LEU A 195 -3.32 -7.37 8.38
CA LEU A 195 -4.44 -8.09 9.00
C LEU A 195 -5.76 -7.32 8.90
N GLY A 196 -5.72 -5.98 8.91
CA GLY A 196 -6.89 -5.13 8.74
C GLY A 196 -7.63 -5.36 7.42
N THR A 197 -6.93 -5.80 6.36
CA THR A 197 -7.57 -6.06 5.07
C THR A 197 -8.52 -7.25 5.13
N LEU A 198 -8.38 -8.14 6.12
CA LEU A 198 -9.19 -9.36 6.29
C LEU A 198 -10.47 -9.12 7.11
N GLU A 199 -10.68 -7.91 7.66
CA GLU A 199 -11.82 -7.61 8.54
C GLU A 199 -13.16 -7.99 7.88
N GLY A 200 -14.00 -8.76 8.57
CA GLY A 200 -15.29 -9.22 8.04
C GLY A 200 -15.22 -10.39 7.04
N PHE A 201 -14.02 -10.90 6.73
CA PHE A 201 -13.82 -12.07 5.87
C PHE A 201 -13.28 -13.27 6.67
N ASP A 202 -12.23 -13.09 7.46
CA ASP A 202 -11.63 -14.14 8.28
C ASP A 202 -11.12 -13.61 9.63
N GLU A 203 -12.05 -13.21 10.49
CA GLU A 203 -11.73 -12.70 11.82
C GLU A 203 -11.04 -13.71 12.74
N PRO A 204 -11.36 -15.02 12.75
CA PRO A 204 -10.59 -16.01 13.51
C PRO A 204 -9.09 -15.99 13.16
N THR A 205 -8.76 -15.91 11.87
CA THR A 205 -7.36 -15.81 11.41
C THR A 205 -6.70 -14.51 11.84
N ILE A 206 -7.41 -13.37 11.75
CA ILE A 206 -6.92 -12.07 12.28
C ILE A 206 -6.53 -12.20 13.75
N VAL A 207 -7.42 -12.73 14.58
CA VAL A 207 -7.18 -12.86 16.02
C VAL A 207 -6.00 -13.78 16.31
N ASN A 208 -5.85 -14.89 15.57
CA ASN A 208 -4.74 -15.80 15.73
C ASN A 208 -3.38 -15.11 15.44
N TYR A 209 -3.27 -14.39 14.33
CA TYR A 209 -2.05 -13.64 14.01
C TYR A 209 -1.81 -12.47 14.97
N ALA A 210 -2.85 -11.76 15.38
CA ALA A 210 -2.76 -10.69 16.37
C ALA A 210 -2.20 -11.21 17.71
N LYS A 211 -2.66 -12.38 18.19
CA LYS A 211 -2.10 -13.05 19.37
C LYS A 211 -0.60 -13.35 19.21
N LYS A 212 -0.18 -13.83 18.03
CA LYS A 212 1.24 -14.08 17.73
C LYS A 212 2.06 -12.78 17.74
N LEU A 213 1.55 -11.70 17.15
CA LEU A 213 2.21 -10.39 17.16
C LEU A 213 2.35 -9.83 18.58
N VAL A 214 1.28 -9.84 19.38
CA VAL A 214 1.33 -9.38 20.79
C VAL A 214 2.34 -10.21 21.60
N LYS A 215 2.44 -11.52 21.33
CA LYS A 215 3.41 -12.39 22.00
C LYS A 215 4.85 -12.06 21.61
N ASN A 216 5.12 -11.82 20.33
CA ASN A 216 6.47 -11.57 19.82
C ASN A 216 6.93 -10.12 20.07
N PHE A 217 6.00 -9.17 20.12
CA PHE A 217 6.26 -7.74 20.22
C PHE A 217 5.40 -7.07 21.31
N PRO A 218 5.49 -7.52 22.58
CA PRO A 218 4.59 -7.08 23.66
C PRO A 218 4.75 -5.61 24.06
N ASP A 219 5.86 -4.97 23.68
CA ASP A 219 6.18 -3.58 24.04
C ASP A 219 6.26 -2.65 22.81
N ASP A 220 6.02 -3.17 21.60
CA ASP A 220 6.06 -2.37 20.37
C ASP A 220 4.76 -1.56 20.23
N ARG A 221 4.79 -0.34 20.77
CA ARG A 221 3.60 0.53 20.83
C ARG A 221 2.95 0.78 19.46
N GLN A 222 3.73 0.87 18.38
CA GLN A 222 3.20 1.15 17.05
C GLN A 222 2.42 -0.05 16.52
N THR A 223 2.97 -1.25 16.68
CA THR A 223 2.30 -2.52 16.34
C THR A 223 1.05 -2.73 17.16
N LEU A 224 1.13 -2.51 18.48
CA LEU A 224 -0.02 -2.65 19.36
C LEU A 224 -1.12 -1.65 19.02
N PHE A 225 -0.78 -0.42 18.67
CA PHE A 225 -1.75 0.58 18.22
C PHE A 225 -2.47 0.12 16.95
N GLU A 226 -1.74 -0.34 15.95
CA GLU A 226 -2.32 -0.85 14.70
C GLU A 226 -3.24 -2.06 14.95
N LEU A 227 -2.82 -3.00 15.82
CA LEU A 227 -3.66 -4.12 16.24
C LEU A 227 -4.95 -3.68 16.94
N VAL A 228 -4.89 -2.63 17.77
CA VAL A 228 -6.10 -2.07 18.42
C VAL A 228 -7.08 -1.52 17.38
N LEU A 229 -6.58 -0.90 16.31
CA LEU A 229 -7.43 -0.44 15.20
C LEU A 229 -8.10 -1.62 14.50
N VAL A 230 -7.33 -2.64 14.13
CA VAL A 230 -7.81 -3.85 13.42
C VAL A 230 -8.79 -4.67 14.26
N LEU A 231 -8.45 -4.96 15.53
CA LEU A 231 -9.31 -5.75 16.42
C LEU A 231 -10.62 -5.02 16.75
N GLY A 232 -10.61 -3.68 16.83
CA GLY A 232 -11.85 -2.89 16.97
C GLY A 232 -12.78 -2.96 15.75
N GLY A 233 -12.26 -3.40 14.59
CA GLY A 233 -13.03 -3.73 13.40
C GLY A 233 -13.78 -5.06 13.49
N CYS A 234 -13.20 -6.03 14.18
CA CYS A 234 -13.76 -7.38 14.28
C CYS A 234 -15.08 -7.43 15.07
N LYS A 235 -15.88 -8.47 14.84
CA LYS A 235 -17.09 -8.85 15.60
C LYS A 235 -16.90 -10.15 16.43
N ASN A 236 -15.74 -10.79 16.31
CA ASN A 236 -15.37 -11.98 17.06
C ASN A 236 -15.11 -11.67 18.55
N THR A 237 -15.73 -12.42 19.46
CA THR A 237 -15.56 -12.26 20.92
C THR A 237 -14.13 -12.49 21.41
N GLU A 238 -13.32 -13.28 20.71
CA GLU A 238 -11.89 -13.41 21.01
C GLU A 238 -11.10 -12.14 20.68
N ALA A 239 -11.53 -11.34 19.71
CA ALA A 239 -10.93 -10.04 19.44
C ALA A 239 -11.19 -9.07 20.61
N LEU A 240 -12.41 -9.08 21.14
CA LEU A 240 -12.77 -8.33 22.34
C LEU A 240 -11.92 -8.78 23.55
N ALA A 241 -11.79 -10.08 23.78
CA ALA A 241 -10.97 -10.61 24.87
C ALA A 241 -9.49 -10.18 24.74
N LEU A 242 -8.95 -10.15 23.52
CA LEU A 242 -7.59 -9.66 23.28
C LEU A 242 -7.44 -8.15 23.53
N LEU A 243 -8.43 -7.34 23.14
CA LEU A 243 -8.46 -5.90 23.48
C LEU A 243 -8.50 -5.69 25.00
N GLU A 244 -9.29 -6.47 25.73
CA GLU A 244 -9.38 -6.41 27.19
C GLU A 244 -8.05 -6.81 27.86
N ASP A 245 -7.35 -7.83 27.36
CA ASP A 245 -6.00 -8.20 27.82
C ASP A 245 -4.99 -7.07 27.59
N LEU A 246 -5.01 -6.44 26.41
CA LEU A 246 -4.15 -5.29 26.10
C LEU A 246 -4.43 -4.08 27.00
N TYR A 247 -5.70 -3.87 27.40
CA TYR A 247 -6.06 -2.80 28.35
C TYR A 247 -5.43 -3.04 29.73
N GLN A 248 -5.43 -4.29 30.21
CA GLN A 248 -4.83 -4.63 31.51
C GLN A 248 -3.30 -4.47 31.55
N LYS A 249 -2.65 -4.51 30.37
CA LYS A 249 -1.18 -4.42 30.25
C LYS A 249 -0.63 -2.99 30.33
N ASN A 250 -1.47 -1.96 30.47
CA ASN A 250 -1.07 -0.55 30.59
C ASN A 250 -0.08 -0.11 29.49
N THR A 251 -0.48 -0.36 28.24
CA THR A 251 0.33 -0.15 27.03
C THR A 251 0.49 1.34 26.65
N GLY A 252 -0.16 2.26 27.38
CA GLY A 252 -0.24 3.67 27.00
C GLY A 252 -1.18 3.92 25.82
N LEU A 253 -2.10 2.97 25.57
CA LEU A 253 -3.11 2.98 24.51
C LEU A 253 -4.53 2.87 25.05
N GLU A 254 -4.73 3.11 26.36
CA GLU A 254 -5.97 2.83 27.09
C GLU A 254 -7.18 3.51 26.45
N GLU A 255 -7.04 4.78 26.03
CA GLU A 255 -8.11 5.52 25.35
C GLU A 255 -8.51 4.88 24.01
N HIS A 256 -7.52 4.46 23.21
CA HIS A 256 -7.77 3.81 21.92
C HIS A 256 -8.41 2.43 22.09
N ILE A 257 -7.99 1.68 23.10
CA ILE A 257 -8.56 0.38 23.43
C ILE A 257 -10.02 0.53 23.89
N LEU A 258 -10.32 1.49 24.78
CA LEU A 258 -11.70 1.76 25.20
C LEU A 258 -12.60 2.17 24.02
N LYS A 259 -12.08 2.98 23.09
CA LYS A 259 -12.79 3.32 21.84
C LYS A 259 -13.01 2.09 20.96
N ALA A 260 -12.04 1.18 20.85
CA ALA A 260 -12.18 -0.07 20.11
C ALA A 260 -13.25 -1.00 20.73
N ILE A 261 -13.22 -1.18 22.05
CA ILE A 261 -14.21 -1.97 22.80
C ILE A 261 -15.62 -1.37 22.65
N ALA A 262 -15.76 -0.05 22.72
CA ALA A 262 -17.05 0.62 22.53
C ALA A 262 -17.61 0.38 21.11
N ARG A 263 -16.77 0.45 20.08
CA ARG A 263 -17.17 0.13 18.69
C ARG A 263 -17.66 -1.31 18.56
N PHE A 264 -16.99 -2.27 19.21
CA PHE A 264 -17.39 -3.67 19.23
C PHE A 264 -18.82 -3.83 19.80
N LYS A 265 -19.06 -3.27 21.00
CA LYS A 265 -20.36 -3.39 21.69
C LYS A 265 -21.52 -2.75 20.92
N ASN A 266 -21.25 -1.67 20.17
CA ASN A 266 -22.27 -1.02 19.36
C ASN A 266 -22.65 -1.80 18.08
N LYS A 267 -21.86 -2.81 17.67
CA LYS A 267 -22.14 -3.67 16.50
C LYS A 267 -23.04 -4.87 16.81
N GLU A 268 -23.34 -5.13 18.10
CA GLU A 268 -24.20 -6.24 18.55
C GLU A 268 -25.69 -5.88 18.66
N VAL A 269 -26.07 -4.64 18.28
CA VAL A 269 -27.45 -4.13 18.23
C VAL A 269 -27.98 -4.19 16.80
#